data_AF-A0A8I3A4A0-F1
#
_entry.id   AF-A0A8I3A4A0-F1
#
_cell.length_a   1.000
_cell.length_b   1.000
_cell.length_c   1.000
_cell.angle_alpha   90.00
_cell.angle_beta   90.00
_cell.angle_gamma   90.00
#
_symmetry.space_group_name_H-M   'P 1'
#
loop_
_entity.id
_entity.type
_entity.pdbx_description
1 polymer ?
#
loop_
_entity_poly.entity_id
_entity_poly.type
_entity_poly.pdbx_seq_one_letter_code
_entity_poly.pdbx_strand_id
1 'polypeptide(L)'
;MTYTHTAADVLDFCHRLSLSNISLLGHSMGGKVAMTFALDPETPTDLLKDLIVSDIAPVRAKASAETVSHIQGMEEIEASNVSSRKEANEILEQYEKDPSVRAFLLTNLIASQPPFKFKVPIDILKEGRPEIESFPYVPGERAWSGHALFVKGSKSKFINRHNKPLIKDFFPESAIEELDAGHWIHAEMPNEFKKLVVDFVKR
;
A
#
# COMPACT_ATOMS: atom_id res chain seq x y z
N MET A 1 11.10 0.11 10.15
CA MET A 1 10.08 -0.87 9.73
C MET A 1 10.31 -1.15 8.26
N THR A 2 10.81 -2.34 7.91
CA THR A 2 11.10 -2.72 6.51
C THR A 2 10.01 -3.64 5.98
N TYR A 3 9.88 -3.76 4.66
CA TYR A 3 8.91 -4.71 4.07
C TYR A 3 9.14 -6.16 4.47
N THR A 4 10.39 -6.56 4.69
CA THR A 4 10.73 -7.91 5.18
C THR A 4 10.20 -8.14 6.59
N HIS A 5 10.34 -7.17 7.50
CA HIS A 5 9.76 -7.28 8.84
C HIS A 5 8.22 -7.35 8.78
N THR A 6 7.58 -6.48 7.99
CA THR A 6 6.11 -6.51 7.88
C THR A 6 5.59 -7.78 7.20
N ALA A 7 6.34 -8.36 6.25
CA ALA A 7 6.01 -9.67 5.68
C ALA A 7 6.15 -10.79 6.72
N ALA A 8 7.21 -10.76 7.54
CA ALA A 8 7.41 -11.70 8.64
C ALA A 8 6.27 -11.62 9.68
N ASP A 9 5.77 -10.42 9.99
CA ASP A 9 4.60 -10.24 10.87
C ASP A 9 3.33 -10.89 10.30
N VAL A 10 3.13 -10.81 8.97
CA VAL A 10 2.02 -11.50 8.27
C VAL A 10 2.20 -13.02 8.35
N LEU A 11 3.43 -13.52 8.19
CA LEU A 11 3.74 -14.94 8.32
C LEU A 11 3.48 -15.46 9.74
N ASP A 12 3.94 -14.74 10.77
CA ASP A 12 3.63 -15.05 12.16
C ASP A 12 2.12 -15.07 12.42
N PHE A 13 1.39 -14.09 11.90
CA PHE A 13 -0.07 -14.06 12.00
C PHE A 13 -0.72 -15.30 11.37
N CYS A 14 -0.25 -15.74 10.20
CA CYS A 14 -0.73 -16.96 9.55
C CYS A 14 -0.45 -18.20 10.41
N HIS A 15 0.74 -18.32 10.97
CA HIS A 15 1.10 -19.44 11.86
C HIS A 15 0.26 -19.46 13.14
N ARG A 16 0.09 -18.30 13.81
CA ARG A 16 -0.71 -18.19 15.04
C ARG A 16 -2.16 -18.58 14.83
N LEU A 17 -2.71 -18.32 13.65
CA LEU A 17 -4.08 -18.69 13.29
C LEU A 17 -4.17 -20.04 12.58
N SER A 18 -3.05 -20.75 12.40
CA SER A 18 -2.97 -22.03 11.68
C SER A 18 -3.61 -21.95 10.27
N LEU A 19 -3.38 -20.83 9.58
CA LEU A 19 -3.86 -20.63 8.21
C LEU A 19 -3.04 -21.46 7.23
N SER A 20 -3.69 -21.90 6.15
CA SER A 20 -3.07 -22.57 5.02
C SER A 20 -3.82 -22.19 3.74
N ASN A 21 -3.14 -22.25 2.59
CA ASN A 21 -3.72 -22.02 1.27
C ASN A 21 -4.52 -20.70 1.17
N ILE A 22 -3.94 -19.59 1.65
CA ILE A 22 -4.58 -18.28 1.72
C ILE A 22 -4.47 -17.52 0.38
N SER A 23 -5.43 -16.64 0.14
CA SER A 23 -5.29 -15.57 -0.85
C SER A 23 -4.91 -14.27 -0.12
N LEU A 24 -3.78 -13.67 -0.49
CA LEU A 24 -3.28 -12.45 0.16
C LEU A 24 -3.46 -11.24 -0.75
N LEU A 25 -4.20 -10.24 -0.27
CA LEU A 25 -4.47 -8.99 -0.98
C LEU A 25 -3.81 -7.81 -0.29
N GLY A 26 -3.07 -6.99 -1.05
CA GLY A 26 -2.49 -5.75 -0.56
C GLY A 26 -2.71 -4.57 -1.51
N HIS A 27 -3.09 -3.40 -0.97
CA HIS A 27 -3.16 -2.14 -1.72
C HIS A 27 -1.93 -1.28 -1.45
N SER A 28 -1.40 -0.63 -2.48
CA SER A 28 -0.28 0.33 -2.35
C SER A 28 0.88 -0.25 -1.54
N MET A 29 1.24 0.37 -0.42
CA MET A 29 2.23 -0.14 0.53
C MET A 29 1.96 -1.59 0.99
N GLY A 30 0.71 -1.95 1.26
CA GLY A 30 0.31 -3.32 1.60
C GLY A 30 0.51 -4.29 0.44
N GLY A 31 0.44 -3.81 -0.80
CA GLY A 31 0.80 -4.59 -1.99
C GLY A 31 2.27 -4.96 -2.01
N LYS A 32 3.17 -4.03 -1.62
CA LYS A 32 4.60 -4.33 -1.45
C LYS A 32 4.87 -5.33 -0.32
N VAL A 33 4.10 -5.28 0.77
CA VAL A 33 4.14 -6.30 1.83
C VAL A 33 3.74 -7.66 1.25
N ALA A 34 2.61 -7.75 0.55
CA ALA A 34 2.12 -9.00 -0.04
C ALA A 34 3.09 -9.59 -1.08
N MET A 35 3.69 -8.73 -1.92
CA MET A 35 4.74 -9.12 -2.86
C MET A 35 5.99 -9.62 -2.13
N THR A 36 6.40 -8.95 -1.04
CA THR A 36 7.56 -9.37 -0.25
C THR A 36 7.29 -10.72 0.41
N PHE A 37 6.12 -10.89 1.01
CA PHE A 37 5.66 -12.15 1.58
C PHE A 37 5.70 -13.30 0.56
N ALA A 38 5.23 -13.08 -0.68
CA ALA A 38 5.26 -14.10 -1.72
C ALA A 38 6.69 -14.47 -2.18
N LEU A 39 7.63 -13.53 -2.11
CA LEU A 39 9.03 -13.71 -2.54
C LEU A 39 9.96 -14.17 -1.41
N ASP A 40 9.49 -14.14 -0.17
CA ASP A 40 10.29 -14.47 1.00
C ASP A 40 10.55 -15.99 1.05
N PRO A 41 11.82 -16.43 1.15
CA PRO A 41 12.16 -17.85 1.25
C PRO A 41 11.60 -18.53 2.51
N GLU A 42 11.22 -17.78 3.56
CA GLU A 42 10.60 -18.33 4.76
C GLU A 42 9.11 -18.63 4.58
N THR A 43 8.46 -18.08 3.55
CA THR A 43 7.04 -18.35 3.27
C THR A 43 6.86 -19.78 2.74
N PRO A 44 6.09 -20.65 3.43
CA PRO A 44 5.85 -22.01 2.97
C PRO A 44 5.14 -22.04 1.62
N THR A 45 5.58 -22.93 0.73
CA THR A 45 5.07 -23.04 -0.66
C THR A 45 3.56 -23.30 -0.74
N ASP A 46 2.99 -23.99 0.25
CA ASP A 46 1.56 -24.32 0.35
C ASP A 46 0.73 -23.31 1.15
N LEU A 47 1.39 -22.29 1.72
CA LEU A 47 0.69 -21.25 2.48
C LEU A 47 -0.02 -20.26 1.57
N LEU A 48 0.64 -19.77 0.53
CA LEU A 48 0.09 -18.74 -0.36
C LEU A 48 -0.47 -19.35 -1.65
N LYS A 49 -1.80 -19.33 -1.80
CA LYS A 49 -2.51 -19.74 -3.01
C LYS A 49 -2.45 -18.66 -4.09
N ASP A 50 -2.89 -17.46 -3.72
CA ASP A 50 -3.15 -16.36 -4.64
C ASP A 50 -2.55 -15.06 -4.10
N LEU A 51 -1.85 -14.31 -4.95
CA LEU A 51 -1.40 -12.96 -4.65
C LEU A 51 -2.27 -11.94 -5.38
N ILE A 52 -2.85 -10.98 -4.66
CA ILE A 52 -3.58 -9.85 -5.25
C ILE A 52 -2.90 -8.54 -4.86
N VAL A 53 -2.48 -7.76 -5.84
CA VAL A 53 -1.81 -6.46 -5.65
C VAL A 53 -2.66 -5.36 -6.28
N SER A 54 -3.11 -4.41 -5.46
CA SER A 54 -3.90 -3.27 -5.92
C SER A 54 -3.01 -2.03 -6.06
N ASP A 55 -2.79 -1.65 -7.31
CA ASP A 55 -2.21 -0.39 -7.76
C ASP A 55 -0.81 -0.03 -7.23
N ILE A 56 0.11 -0.99 -7.23
CA ILE A 56 1.52 -0.75 -6.93
C ILE A 56 2.43 -1.71 -7.71
N ALA A 57 3.63 -1.26 -8.05
CA ALA A 57 4.67 -2.09 -8.65
C ALA A 57 5.81 -2.38 -7.66
N PRO A 58 6.58 -3.49 -7.84
CA PRO A 58 7.73 -3.85 -7.00
C PRO A 58 8.95 -2.97 -7.32
N VAL A 59 8.84 -1.67 -7.06
CA VAL A 59 9.88 -0.69 -7.35
C VAL A 59 10.28 0.10 -6.12
N ARG A 60 11.57 0.44 -6.07
CA ARG A 60 12.09 1.50 -5.21
C ARG A 60 11.65 2.84 -5.81
N ALA A 61 10.65 3.46 -5.19
CA ALA A 61 10.20 4.78 -5.55
C ALA A 61 11.31 5.79 -5.26
N LYS A 62 11.39 6.84 -6.10
CA LYS A 62 12.13 8.04 -5.70
C LYS A 62 11.37 8.72 -4.58
N ALA A 63 12.10 9.45 -3.73
CA ALA A 63 11.53 10.33 -2.73
C ALA A 63 10.36 11.13 -3.32
N SER A 64 9.15 10.87 -2.83
CA SER A 64 7.96 11.56 -3.31
C SER A 64 7.88 12.91 -2.63
N ALA A 65 7.98 13.99 -3.41
CA ALA A 65 7.79 15.34 -2.90
C ALA A 65 6.40 15.50 -2.23
N GLU A 66 5.39 14.79 -2.74
CA GLU A 66 4.04 14.76 -2.18
C GLU A 66 4.04 14.16 -0.78
N THR A 67 4.66 12.98 -0.59
CA THR A 67 4.72 12.32 0.73
C THR A 67 5.46 13.16 1.76
N VAL A 68 6.55 13.82 1.36
CA VAL A 68 7.27 14.76 2.23
C VAL A 68 6.36 15.92 2.63
N SER A 69 5.62 16.49 1.67
CA SER A 69 4.68 17.58 1.93
C SER A 69 3.55 17.17 2.86
N HIS A 70 2.98 15.96 2.68
CA HIS A 70 1.93 15.43 3.55
C HIS A 70 2.41 15.28 5.00
N ILE A 71 3.60 14.71 5.19
CA ILE A 71 4.20 14.56 6.52
C ILE A 71 4.40 15.93 7.18
N GLN A 72 4.90 16.92 6.44
CA GLN A 72 5.07 18.29 6.95
C GLN A 72 3.74 18.91 7.39
N GLY A 73 2.67 18.75 6.60
CA GLY A 73 1.34 19.23 6.97
C GLY A 73 0.77 18.53 8.22
N MET A 74 1.05 17.23 8.39
CA MET A 74 0.68 16.50 9.60
C MET A 74 1.47 16.98 10.83
N GLU A 75 2.78 17.25 10.68
CA GLU A 75 3.61 17.84 11.74
C GLU A 75 3.08 19.22 12.16
N GLU A 76 2.69 20.06 11.19
CA GLU A 76 2.12 21.39 11.48
C GLU A 76 0.80 21.28 12.23
N ILE A 77 -0.12 20.41 11.80
CA ILE A 77 -1.39 20.17 12.53
C ILE A 77 -1.13 19.87 14.00
N GLU A 78 -0.18 18.98 14.30
CA GLU A 78 0.12 18.59 15.67
C GLU A 78 0.79 19.69 16.49
N ALA A 79 1.56 20.57 15.83
CA ALA A 79 2.21 21.73 16.45
C ALA A 79 1.21 22.88 16.69
N SER A 80 0.19 23.01 15.85
CA SER A 80 -0.84 24.06 15.92
C SER A 80 -1.91 23.82 16.99
N ASN A 81 -1.88 22.68 17.70
CA ASN A 81 -2.83 22.33 18.75
C ASN A 81 -4.30 22.45 18.31
N VAL A 82 -4.61 22.01 17.08
CA VAL A 82 -5.96 22.15 16.52
C VAL A 82 -7.02 21.45 17.37
N SER A 83 -8.22 22.01 17.33
CA SER A 83 -9.38 21.56 18.10
C SER A 83 -10.54 21.10 17.22
N SER A 84 -10.42 21.26 15.91
CA SER A 84 -11.42 20.81 14.94
C SER A 84 -10.80 20.18 13.69
N ARG A 85 -11.55 19.29 13.04
CA ARG A 85 -11.17 18.75 11.72
C ARG A 85 -11.12 19.82 10.65
N LYS A 86 -11.89 20.90 10.80
CA LYS A 86 -11.89 22.04 9.88
C LYS A 86 -10.55 22.76 9.90
N GLU A 87 -10.06 23.12 11.10
CA GLU A 87 -8.73 23.74 11.28
C GLU A 87 -7.62 22.85 10.72
N ALA A 88 -7.66 21.54 11.01
CA ALA A 88 -6.69 20.59 10.47
C ALA A 88 -6.69 20.57 8.92
N ASN A 89 -7.88 20.59 8.31
CA ASN A 89 -8.02 20.60 6.85
C ASN A 89 -7.54 21.91 6.21
N GLU A 90 -7.75 23.05 6.88
CA GLU A 90 -7.26 24.36 6.43
C GLU A 90 -5.71 24.40 6.41
N ILE A 91 -5.05 23.81 7.41
CA ILE A 91 -3.60 23.64 7.43
C ILE A 91 -3.16 22.73 6.26
N LEU A 92 -3.77 21.55 6.13
CA LEU A 92 -3.41 20.58 5.08
C LEU A 92 -3.61 21.12 3.66
N GLU A 93 -4.50 22.10 3.45
CA GLU A 93 -4.69 22.72 2.13
C GLU A 93 -3.42 23.36 1.57
N GLN A 94 -2.50 23.76 2.44
CA GLN A 94 -1.21 24.32 2.04
C GLN A 94 -0.27 23.25 1.46
N TYR A 95 -0.46 21.99 1.85
CA TYR A 95 0.40 20.84 1.54
C TYR A 95 -0.20 19.88 0.51
N GLU A 96 -1.53 19.81 0.43
CA GLU A 96 -2.27 18.96 -0.50
C GLU A 96 -3.51 19.68 -1.02
N LYS A 97 -3.64 19.76 -2.35
CA LYS A 97 -4.75 20.46 -3.01
C LYS A 97 -5.96 19.57 -3.22
N ASP A 98 -5.75 18.27 -3.40
CA ASP A 98 -6.82 17.31 -3.58
C ASP A 98 -7.60 17.12 -2.25
N PRO A 99 -8.89 17.52 -2.19
CA PRO A 99 -9.70 17.36 -0.98
C PRO A 99 -9.92 15.90 -0.57
N SER A 100 -9.90 14.97 -1.53
CA SER A 100 -10.05 13.53 -1.25
C SER A 100 -8.81 12.98 -0.54
N VAL A 101 -7.61 13.40 -0.95
CA VAL A 101 -6.35 13.04 -0.27
C VAL A 101 -6.30 13.64 1.13
N ARG A 102 -6.68 14.91 1.29
CA ARG A 102 -6.76 15.54 2.62
C ARG A 102 -7.72 14.80 3.55
N ALA A 103 -8.93 14.48 3.06
CA ALA A 103 -9.91 13.73 3.82
C ALA A 103 -9.38 12.36 4.24
N PHE A 104 -8.67 11.66 3.35
CA PHE A 104 -8.01 10.39 3.64
C PHE A 104 -6.96 10.53 4.75
N LEU A 105 -6.03 11.48 4.66
CA LEU A 105 -5.02 11.73 5.70
C LEU A 105 -5.67 12.00 7.07
N LEU A 106 -6.74 12.80 7.08
CA LEU A 106 -7.48 13.15 8.30
C LEU A 106 -8.32 11.98 8.87
N THR A 107 -8.47 10.85 8.18
CA THR A 107 -9.07 9.64 8.81
C THR A 107 -8.21 9.13 9.97
N ASN A 108 -6.92 9.44 9.96
CA ASN A 108 -5.97 9.05 10.99
C ASN A 108 -5.93 10.04 12.17
N LEU A 109 -6.59 11.20 12.09
CA LEU A 109 -6.65 12.19 13.17
C LEU A 109 -7.61 11.77 14.29
N ILE A 110 -7.10 11.68 15.52
CA ILE A 110 -7.85 11.42 16.75
C ILE A 110 -8.49 12.72 17.22
N ALA A 111 -9.81 12.81 17.05
CA ALA A 111 -10.62 13.97 17.41
C ALA A 111 -11.41 13.76 18.71
N SER A 112 -10.83 13.06 19.71
CA SER A 112 -11.52 12.76 20.97
C SER A 112 -11.34 13.85 22.03
N GLN A 113 -10.15 14.41 22.16
CA GLN A 113 -9.82 15.54 23.05
C GLN A 113 -8.74 16.41 22.40
N PRO A 114 -8.91 17.75 22.37
CA PRO A 114 -7.85 18.66 21.95
C PRO A 114 -6.63 18.61 22.89
N PRO A 115 -5.40 18.84 22.39
CA PRO A 115 -5.08 19.01 20.98
C PRO A 115 -5.24 17.70 20.20
N PHE A 116 -5.80 17.77 18.98
CA PHE A 116 -5.93 16.57 18.15
C PHE A 116 -4.56 16.04 17.74
N LYS A 117 -4.43 14.71 17.73
CA LYS A 117 -3.18 13.99 17.43
C LYS A 117 -3.44 12.91 16.39
N PHE A 118 -2.44 12.56 15.59
CA PHE A 118 -2.57 11.45 14.66
C PHE A 118 -2.41 10.11 15.38
N LYS A 119 -3.09 9.08 14.90
CA LYS A 119 -2.92 7.69 15.42
C LYS A 119 -1.54 7.15 15.08
N VAL A 120 -1.00 7.54 13.93
CA VAL A 120 0.36 7.17 13.52
C VAL A 120 1.37 8.11 14.19
N PRO A 121 2.49 7.59 14.72
CA PRO A 121 3.60 8.41 15.16
C PRO A 121 4.28 9.07 13.95
N ILE A 122 4.14 10.38 13.81
CA ILE A 122 4.58 11.13 12.62
C ILE A 122 6.10 11.15 12.50
N ASP A 123 6.80 11.25 13.63
CA ASP A 123 8.26 11.16 13.73
C ASP A 123 8.78 9.82 13.18
N ILE A 124 8.19 8.71 13.61
CA ILE A 124 8.54 7.38 13.11
C ILE A 124 8.19 7.24 11.63
N LEU A 125 7.06 7.79 11.18
CA LEU A 125 6.67 7.77 9.77
C LEU A 125 7.69 8.53 8.89
N LYS A 126 8.15 9.68 9.37
CA LYS A 126 9.15 10.53 8.72
C LYS A 126 10.50 9.84 8.61
N GLU A 127 10.97 9.25 9.71
CA GLU A 127 12.22 8.48 9.75
C GLU A 127 12.15 7.20 8.91
N GLY A 128 11.00 6.54 8.91
CA GLY A 128 10.74 5.30 8.15
C GLY A 128 10.43 5.50 6.67
N ARG A 129 10.27 6.74 6.20
CA ARG A 129 9.90 7.05 4.81
C ARG A 129 10.81 6.38 3.76
N PRO A 130 12.15 6.37 3.89
CA PRO A 130 13.00 5.70 2.90
C PRO A 130 12.66 4.21 2.73
N GLU A 131 12.27 3.54 3.81
CA GLU A 131 11.85 2.13 3.76
C GLU A 131 10.50 1.95 3.07
N ILE A 132 9.56 2.85 3.34
CA ILE A 132 8.23 2.89 2.67
C ILE A 132 8.36 3.12 1.16
N GLU A 133 9.30 3.97 0.77
CA GLU A 133 9.57 4.24 -0.64
C GLU A 133 10.35 3.08 -1.30
N SER A 134 10.91 2.15 -0.53
CA SER A 134 11.77 1.07 -1.02
C SER A 134 11.01 -0.15 -1.57
N PHE A 135 11.78 -1.14 -2.04
CA PHE A 135 11.37 -2.51 -2.27
C PHE A 135 12.61 -3.38 -2.01
N PRO A 136 12.50 -4.48 -1.23
CA PRO A 136 13.68 -5.16 -0.68
C PRO A 136 14.51 -5.84 -1.77
N TYR A 137 13.87 -6.36 -2.81
CA TYR A 137 14.54 -7.16 -3.84
C TYR A 137 14.84 -6.39 -5.12
N VAL A 138 15.79 -6.89 -5.91
CA VAL A 138 16.05 -6.45 -7.29
C VAL A 138 15.61 -7.51 -8.31
N PRO A 139 15.27 -7.11 -9.55
CA PRO A 139 14.88 -8.06 -10.59
C PRO A 139 15.93 -9.16 -10.79
N GLY A 140 15.48 -10.41 -10.91
CA GLY A 140 16.34 -11.60 -11.06
C GLY A 140 16.86 -12.18 -9.74
N GLU A 141 16.69 -11.50 -8.60
CA GLU A 141 17.09 -12.03 -7.29
C GLU A 141 16.12 -13.08 -6.75
N ARG A 142 14.83 -12.88 -7.01
CA ARG A 142 13.70 -13.70 -6.55
C ARG A 142 12.63 -13.73 -7.62
N ALA A 143 11.88 -14.83 -7.67
CA ALA A 143 10.67 -14.94 -8.45
C ALA A 143 9.67 -15.85 -7.73
N TRP A 144 8.38 -15.55 -7.87
CA TRP A 144 7.30 -16.39 -7.38
C TRP A 144 6.38 -16.75 -8.55
N SER A 145 6.27 -18.05 -8.84
CA SER A 145 5.52 -18.58 -9.98
C SER A 145 4.07 -18.92 -9.65
N GLY A 146 3.56 -18.47 -8.50
CA GLY A 146 2.14 -18.65 -8.16
C GLY A 146 1.25 -17.67 -8.91
N HIS A 147 -0.07 -17.87 -8.79
CA HIS A 147 -1.04 -17.01 -9.44
C HIS A 147 -1.04 -15.62 -8.80
N ALA A 148 -0.74 -14.59 -9.61
CA ALA A 148 -0.76 -13.20 -9.17
C ALA A 148 -1.72 -12.36 -10.01
N LEU A 149 -2.58 -11.58 -9.35
CA LEU A 149 -3.42 -10.57 -9.99
C LEU A 149 -2.95 -9.18 -9.56
N PHE A 150 -2.57 -8.36 -10.53
CA PHE A 150 -2.33 -6.94 -10.35
C PHE A 150 -3.53 -6.15 -10.88
N VAL A 151 -4.19 -5.38 -10.03
CA VAL A 151 -5.28 -4.49 -10.44
C VAL A 151 -4.75 -3.07 -10.49
N LYS A 152 -4.72 -2.47 -11.68
CA LYS A 152 -4.22 -1.12 -11.95
C LYS A 152 -5.38 -0.14 -12.15
N GLY A 153 -5.24 1.07 -11.61
CA GLY A 153 -6.11 2.20 -11.96
C GLY A 153 -5.62 2.84 -13.25
N SER A 154 -6.48 3.01 -14.25
CA SER A 154 -6.14 3.63 -15.55
C SER A 154 -5.58 5.04 -15.38
N LYS A 155 -6.10 5.79 -14.38
CA LYS A 155 -5.72 7.18 -14.05
C LYS A 155 -4.53 7.24 -13.09
N SER A 156 -4.12 6.10 -12.51
CA SER A 156 -2.99 5.99 -11.59
C SER A 156 -1.64 5.88 -12.30
N LYS A 157 -0.59 6.41 -11.65
CA LYS A 157 0.80 6.37 -12.14
C LYS A 157 1.64 5.26 -11.50
N PHE A 158 1.13 4.59 -10.46
CA PHE A 158 1.91 3.62 -9.65
C PHE A 158 2.28 2.35 -10.43
N ILE A 159 1.41 1.88 -11.31
CA ILE A 159 1.74 0.88 -12.33
C ILE A 159 1.71 1.58 -13.69
N ASN A 160 2.81 1.53 -14.43
CA ASN A 160 2.95 2.21 -15.73
C ASN A 160 3.79 1.34 -16.68
N ARG A 161 3.87 1.74 -17.96
CA ARG A 161 4.57 0.97 -19.01
C ARG A 161 6.03 0.62 -18.67
N HIS A 162 6.70 1.40 -17.82
CA HIS A 162 8.10 1.19 -17.48
C HIS A 162 8.29 0.17 -16.36
N ASN A 163 7.32 0.03 -15.45
CA ASN A 163 7.41 -0.92 -14.33
C ASN A 163 6.56 -2.19 -14.51
N LYS A 164 5.67 -2.25 -15.51
CA LYS A 164 4.97 -3.49 -15.90
C LYS A 164 5.94 -4.65 -16.20
N PRO A 165 7.08 -4.47 -16.89
CA PRO A 165 8.06 -5.56 -17.08
C PRO A 165 8.62 -6.09 -15.76
N LEU A 166 8.87 -5.22 -14.78
CA LEU A 166 9.40 -5.62 -13.47
C LEU A 166 8.42 -6.51 -12.70
N ILE A 167 7.11 -6.28 -12.84
CA ILE A 167 6.09 -7.17 -12.29
C ILE A 167 6.27 -8.58 -12.85
N LYS A 168 6.54 -8.71 -14.16
CA LYS A 168 6.76 -10.00 -14.81
C LYS A 168 8.06 -10.68 -14.40
N ASP A 169 9.11 -9.91 -14.13
CA ASP A 169 10.39 -10.45 -13.66
C ASP A 169 10.26 -11.13 -12.29
N PHE A 170 9.49 -10.53 -11.36
CA PHE A 170 9.23 -11.11 -10.04
C PHE A 170 8.07 -12.12 -10.03
N PHE A 171 7.06 -11.92 -10.87
CA PHE A 171 5.81 -12.69 -10.89
C PHE A 171 5.47 -13.11 -12.34
N PRO A 172 6.14 -14.16 -12.88
CA PRO A 172 5.98 -14.56 -14.27
C PRO A 172 4.52 -14.88 -14.66
N GLU A 173 3.80 -15.54 -13.76
CA GLU A 173 2.40 -15.95 -13.91
C GLU A 173 1.39 -14.84 -13.56
N SER A 174 1.83 -13.58 -13.47
CA SER A 174 0.94 -12.47 -13.15
C SER A 174 -0.02 -12.10 -14.28
N ALA A 175 -1.27 -11.77 -13.94
CA ALA A 175 -2.20 -11.05 -14.79
C ALA A 175 -2.26 -9.58 -14.34
N ILE A 176 -2.42 -8.65 -15.29
CA ILE A 176 -2.64 -7.23 -14.99
C ILE A 176 -3.98 -6.83 -15.57
N GLU A 177 -4.94 -6.52 -14.69
CA GLU A 177 -6.26 -6.00 -15.05
C GLU A 177 -6.30 -4.50 -14.78
N GLU A 178 -7.00 -3.75 -15.63
CA GLU A 178 -7.11 -2.30 -15.53
C GLU A 178 -8.57 -1.87 -15.31
N LEU A 179 -8.80 -0.97 -14.35
CA LEU A 179 -10.10 -0.37 -14.04
C LEU A 179 -10.05 1.16 -14.22
N ASP A 180 -11.18 1.79 -14.56
CA ASP A 180 -11.25 3.25 -14.79
C ASP A 180 -11.21 4.11 -13.49
N ALA A 181 -10.22 3.86 -12.65
CA ALA A 181 -10.02 4.48 -11.35
C ALA A 181 -8.68 5.19 -11.24
N GLY A 182 -8.57 6.07 -10.26
CA GLY A 182 -7.32 6.56 -9.70
C GLY A 182 -6.63 5.50 -8.82
N HIS A 183 -5.98 5.95 -7.75
CA HIS A 183 -5.19 5.07 -6.89
C HIS A 183 -6.04 4.23 -5.94
N TRP A 184 -7.21 4.71 -5.52
CA TRP A 184 -8.06 4.03 -4.57
C TRP A 184 -9.12 3.20 -5.29
N ILE A 185 -8.66 2.27 -6.13
CA ILE A 185 -9.52 1.46 -7.01
C ILE A 185 -10.69 0.82 -6.26
N HIS A 186 -10.44 0.29 -5.06
CA HIS A 186 -11.46 -0.37 -4.23
C HIS A 186 -12.51 0.60 -3.65
N ALA A 187 -12.20 1.90 -3.55
CA ALA A 187 -13.12 2.94 -3.12
C ALA A 187 -13.84 3.61 -4.31
N GLU A 188 -13.14 3.78 -5.44
CA GLU A 188 -13.65 4.44 -6.64
C GLU A 188 -14.51 3.49 -7.50
N MET A 189 -14.11 2.22 -7.63
CA MET A 189 -14.76 1.17 -8.44
C MET A 189 -15.00 -0.11 -7.61
N PRO A 190 -15.75 -0.04 -6.50
CA PRO A 190 -15.83 -1.12 -5.51
C PRO A 190 -16.43 -2.42 -6.07
N ASN A 191 -17.43 -2.32 -6.95
CA ASN A 191 -18.13 -3.50 -7.48
C ASN A 191 -17.27 -4.26 -8.47
N GLU A 192 -16.62 -3.54 -9.38
CA GLU A 192 -15.73 -4.06 -10.41
C GLU A 192 -14.47 -4.64 -9.78
N PHE A 193 -13.87 -3.92 -8.83
CA PHE A 193 -12.73 -4.41 -8.06
C PHE A 193 -13.07 -5.71 -7.34
N LYS A 194 -14.19 -5.74 -6.60
CA LYS A 194 -14.66 -6.94 -5.91
C LYS A 194 -14.89 -8.09 -6.88
N LYS A 195 -15.53 -7.84 -8.02
CA LYS A 195 -15.80 -8.87 -9.03
C LYS A 195 -14.49 -9.49 -9.52
N LEU A 196 -13.51 -8.68 -9.91
CA LEU A 196 -12.20 -9.16 -10.36
C LEU A 196 -11.51 -10.02 -9.29
N VAL A 197 -11.47 -9.56 -8.04
CA VAL A 197 -10.84 -10.30 -6.95
C VAL A 197 -11.56 -11.63 -6.67
N VAL A 198 -12.89 -11.62 -6.61
CA VAL A 198 -13.68 -12.83 -6.34
C VAL A 198 -13.53 -13.85 -7.46
N ASP A 199 -13.58 -13.42 -8.72
CA ASP A 199 -13.41 -14.29 -9.88
C ASP A 199 -11.97 -14.84 -9.97
N PHE A 200 -10.98 -14.12 -9.45
CA PHE A 200 -9.60 -14.60 -9.35
C PHE A 200 -9.45 -15.70 -8.30
N VAL A 201 -9.96 -15.48 -7.09
CA VAL A 201 -9.82 -16.41 -5.95
C VAL A 201 -10.62 -17.70 -6.14
N LYS A 202 -11.75 -17.65 -6.86
CA LYS A 202 -12.64 -18.80 -7.10
C LYS A 202 -12.17 -19.77 -8.19
N ARG A 203 -11.06 -19.48 -8.86
CA ARG A 203 -10.50 -20.39 -9.87
C ARG A 203 -10.07 -21.72 -9.28
#